data_AF-A0A4Q0XPP2-F1
#
_entry.id   AF-A0A4Q0XPP2-F1
#
_cell.length_a   1.000
_cell.length_b   1.000
_cell.length_c   1.000
_cell.angle_alpha   90.00
_cell.angle_beta   90.00
_cell.angle_gamma   90.00
#
_symmetry.space_group_name_H-M   'P 1'
#
loop_
_entity.id
_entity.type
_entity.pdbx_description
1 polymer ?
#
loop_
_entity_poly.entity_id
_entity_poly.type
_entity_poly.pdbx_seq_one_letter_code
_entity_poly.pdbx_strand_id
1 'polypeptide(L)' 'MLKFLLVPLLVFNLFLYANEMPSSQEDLQVNDVCDTLYDQCIEKCDEKETENVACYSKCENIYEECVIKQEQQIQQQ' A
#
# COMPACT_ATOMS: atom_id res chain seq x y z
N MET A 1 -40.75 -23.65 27.42
CA MET A 1 -40.52 -22.19 27.36
C MET A 1 -39.06 -21.87 27.01
N LEU A 2 -38.47 -22.59 26.04
CA LEU A 2 -37.04 -22.48 25.67
C LEU A 2 -36.85 -21.84 24.27
N LYS A 3 -37.95 -21.32 23.69
CA LYS A 3 -37.96 -20.84 22.30
C LYS A 3 -37.79 -19.31 22.18
N PHE A 4 -37.83 -18.60 23.30
CA PHE A 4 -37.69 -17.14 23.37
C PHE A 4 -36.26 -16.66 23.70
N LEU A 5 -35.30 -17.57 23.94
CA LEU A 5 -33.93 -17.23 24.33
C LEU A 5 -32.92 -17.13 23.17
N LEU A 6 -33.34 -17.42 21.93
CA LEU A 6 -32.44 -17.34 20.76
C LEU A 6 -32.34 -15.92 20.16
N VAL A 7 -33.33 -15.07 20.41
CA VAL A 7 -33.43 -13.73 19.82
C VAL A 7 -32.41 -12.73 20.39
N PRO A 8 -32.16 -12.64 21.72
CA PRO A 8 -31.21 -11.65 22.25
C PRO A 8 -29.73 -11.98 21.96
N LEU A 9 -29.41 -13.24 21.62
CA LEU A 9 -28.05 -13.71 21.36
C LEU A 9 -27.50 -13.22 20.01
N LEU A 10 -28.38 -13.01 19.02
CA LEU A 10 -28.00 -12.45 17.71
C LEU A 10 -27.71 -10.94 17.78
N VAL A 11 -28.39 -10.22 18.67
CA VAL A 11 -28.21 -8.77 18.81
C VAL A 11 -26.89 -8.44 19.53
N PHE A 12 -26.43 -9.29 20.44
CA PHE A 12 -25.17 -9.10 21.18
C PHE A 12 -23.91 -9.27 20.31
N ASN A 13 -23.97 -10.09 19.24
CA ASN A 13 -22.85 -10.29 18.32
C ASN A 13 -22.60 -9.08 17.39
N LEU A 14 -23.60 -8.24 17.15
CA LEU A 14 -23.46 -7.04 16.32
C LEU A 14 -22.65 -5.93 17.01
N PHE A 15 -22.65 -5.86 18.35
CA PHE A 15 -21.92 -4.82 19.09
C PHE A 15 -20.43 -5.12 19.25
N LEU A 16 -20.00 -6.38 19.13
CA LEU A 16 -18.59 -6.76 19.24
C LEU A 16 -17.80 -6.55 17.93
N TYR A 17 -18.49 -6.50 16.79
CA TYR A 17 -17.86 -6.31 15.47
C TYR A 17 -17.60 -4.83 15.10
N ALA A 18 -17.96 -3.88 15.96
CA ALA A 18 -17.81 -2.45 15.68
C ALA A 18 -16.48 -1.84 16.19
N ASN A 19 -15.60 -2.62 16.85
CA ASN A 19 -14.42 -2.07 17.53
C ASN A 19 -13.07 -2.59 17.03
N GLU A 20 -13.02 -3.14 15.81
CA GLU A 20 -11.75 -3.54 15.21
C GLU A 20 -11.72 -3.20 13.71
N MET A 21 -11.45 -1.92 13.44
CA MET A 21 -10.74 -1.51 12.23
C MET A 21 -9.61 -0.57 12.64
N PRO A 22 -8.41 -1.08 12.97
CA PRO A 22 -7.22 -0.30 12.71
C PRO A 22 -7.21 0.01 11.22
N SER A 23 -7.34 1.30 10.94
CA SER A 23 -7.28 1.95 9.64
C SER A 23 -6.03 1.50 8.87
N SER A 24 -6.21 0.68 7.84
CA SER A 24 -5.19 0.33 6.83
C SER A 24 -4.84 1.51 5.92
N GLN A 25 -4.64 2.70 6.51
CA GLN A 25 -4.39 3.95 5.79
C GLN A 25 -2.89 4.22 5.58
N GLU A 26 -2.02 3.35 6.12
CA GLU A 26 -0.56 3.49 6.04
C GLU A 26 0.03 2.84 4.78
N ASP A 27 -0.66 1.86 4.17
CA ASP A 27 -0.16 1.11 2.99
C ASP A 27 -0.18 1.96 1.70
N LEU A 28 -1.11 2.92 1.59
CA LEU A 28 -1.31 3.73 0.39
C LEU A 28 -0.29 4.87 0.21
N GLN A 29 0.38 5.30 1.27
CA GLN A 29 1.28 6.47 1.23
C GLN A 29 2.72 6.10 0.84
N VAL A 30 3.08 4.83 1.02
CA VAL A 30 4.41 4.27 0.82
C VAL A 30 4.73 4.15 -0.67
N ASN A 31 3.76 3.69 -1.48
CA ASN A 31 3.93 3.60 -2.94
C ASN A 31 4.13 4.97 -3.60
N ASP A 32 3.49 6.02 -3.09
CA ASP A 32 3.47 7.36 -3.70
C ASP A 32 4.87 7.97 -3.87
N VAL A 33 5.80 7.70 -2.94
CA VAL A 33 7.17 8.22 -3.00
C VAL A 33 8.00 7.51 -4.07
N CYS A 34 7.88 6.18 -4.19
CA CYS A 34 8.59 5.44 -5.22
C CYS A 34 8.03 5.74 -6.62
N ASP A 35 6.71 5.86 -6.74
CA ASP A 35 6.03 6.25 -7.96
C ASP A 35 6.52 7.63 -8.44
N THR A 36 6.58 8.61 -7.53
CA THR A 36 7.10 9.95 -7.85
C THR A 36 8.56 9.91 -8.33
N LEU A 37 9.42 9.10 -7.70
CA LEU A 37 10.83 8.97 -8.11
C LEU A 37 10.98 8.29 -9.48
N TYR A 38 10.12 7.33 -9.77
CA TYR A 38 10.05 6.68 -11.07
C TYR A 38 9.64 7.69 -12.14
N ASP A 39 8.54 8.42 -11.95
CA ASP A 39 8.04 9.41 -12.90
C ASP A 39 9.09 10.49 -13.21
N GLN A 40 9.77 11.01 -12.20
CA GLN A 40 10.87 11.98 -12.38
C GLN A 40 12.07 11.40 -13.14
N CYS A 41 12.31 10.09 -13.01
CA CYS A 41 13.37 9.41 -13.75
C CYS A 41 13.00 9.26 -15.23
N ILE A 42 11.74 8.89 -15.52
CA ILE A 42 11.19 8.78 -16.87
C ILE A 42 11.23 10.14 -17.58
N GLU A 43 10.78 11.21 -16.92
CA GLU A 43 10.80 12.57 -17.47
C GLU A 43 12.23 12.96 -17.92
N LYS A 44 13.25 12.64 -17.13
CA LYS A 44 14.66 12.89 -17.49
C LYS A 44 15.18 12.01 -18.63
N CYS A 45 14.63 10.82 -18.80
CA CYS A 45 14.95 9.97 -19.95
C CYS A 45 14.35 10.58 -21.22
N ASP A 46 13.11 11.06 -21.14
CA ASP A 46 12.36 11.68 -22.24
C ASP A 46 12.97 13.03 -22.65
N GLU A 47 13.37 13.87 -21.68
CA GLU A 47 14.02 15.17 -21.91
C GLU A 47 15.34 15.06 -22.67
N LYS A 48 16.02 13.91 -22.57
CA LYS A 48 17.28 13.68 -23.29
C LYS A 48 17.07 13.21 -24.73
N GLU A 49 15.82 13.14 -25.21
CA GLU A 49 15.41 12.57 -26.51
C GLU A 49 16.09 11.23 -26.81
N THR A 50 16.48 10.52 -25.76
CA THR A 50 17.12 9.23 -25.89
C THR A 50 16.05 8.23 -25.51
N GLU A 51 15.40 7.64 -26.52
CA GLU A 51 14.64 6.39 -26.39
C GLU A 51 15.61 5.26 -26.02
N ASN A 52 16.28 5.43 -24.89
CA ASN A 52 17.36 4.61 -24.45
C ASN A 52 16.73 3.64 -23.47
N VAL A 53 16.48 2.43 -23.94
CA VAL A 53 16.01 1.30 -23.14
C VAL A 53 16.83 1.15 -21.85
N ALA A 54 18.13 1.48 -21.88
CA ALA A 54 18.97 1.45 -20.69
C ALA A 54 18.70 2.57 -19.68
N CYS A 55 18.08 3.68 -20.09
CA CYS A 55 17.62 4.75 -19.19
C CYS A 55 16.37 4.28 -18.44
N TYR A 56 15.35 3.81 -19.16
CA TYR A 56 14.12 3.28 -18.56
C TYR A 56 14.39 2.09 -17.63
N SER A 57 15.25 1.15 -18.05
CA SER A 57 15.64 0.03 -17.19
C SER A 57 16.37 0.47 -15.91
N LYS A 58 17.10 1.60 -15.92
CA LYS A 58 17.66 2.17 -14.68
C LYS A 58 16.58 2.74 -13.77
N CYS A 59 15.56 3.38 -14.33
CA CYS A 59 14.42 3.88 -13.56
C CYS A 59 13.66 2.74 -12.89
N GLU A 60 13.47 1.62 -13.59
CA GLU A 60 12.87 0.39 -13.01
C GLU A 60 13.69 -0.14 -11.83
N ASN A 61 15.01 -0.28 -11.99
CA ASN A 61 15.88 -0.74 -10.89
C ASN A 61 15.80 0.20 -9.67
N ILE A 62 15.76 1.52 -9.88
CA ILE A 62 15.64 2.50 -8.79
C ILE A 62 14.29 2.36 -8.08
N TYR A 63 13.22 2.15 -8.83
CA TYR A 63 11.88 1.92 -8.29
C TYR A 63 11.83 0.63 -7.46
N GLU A 64 12.34 -0.48 -7.98
CA GLU A 64 12.40 -1.76 -7.24
C GLU A 64 13.20 -1.63 -5.94
N GLU A 65 14.37 -0.99 -5.98
CA GLU A 65 15.15 -0.72 -4.77
C GLU A 65 14.41 0.16 -3.76
N CYS A 66 13.64 1.14 -4.24
CA CYS A 66 12.84 2.01 -3.40
C CYS A 66 11.75 1.23 -2.68
N VAL A 67 10.99 0.42 -3.41
CA VAL A 67 9.91 -0.41 -2.86
C VAL A 67 10.46 -1.38 -1.82
N ILE A 68 11.54 -2.10 -2.13
CA ILE A 68 12.18 -3.05 -1.20
C ILE A 68 12.62 -2.34 0.10
N LYS A 69 13.24 -1.16 0.00
CA LYS A 69 13.66 -0.40 1.18
C LYS A 69 12.48 0.06 2.01
N GLN A 70 11.39 0.47 1.38
CA GLN A 70 10.18 0.88 2.09
C GLN A 70 9.49 -0.31 2.78
N GLU A 71 9.36 -1.45 2.11
CA GLU A 71 8.84 -2.69 2.71
C GLU A 71 9.67 -3.13 3.93
N GLN A 72 11.00 -3.03 3.83
CA GLN A 72 11.91 -3.33 4.94
C GLN A 72 11.77 -2.37 6.12
N GLN A 73 11.42 -1.11 5.88
CA GLN A 73 11.18 -0.12 6.95
C GLN A 73 9.83 -0.35 7.63
N ILE A 74 8.82 -0.82 6.90
CA ILE A 74 7.50 -1.16 7.46
C ILE A 74 7.58 -2.42 8.33
N GLN A 75 8.37 -3.43 7.93
CA GLN A 75 8.54 -4.67 8.72
C GLN A 75 9.41 -4.50 9.98
N GLN A 76 10.08 -3.36 10.15
CA GLN A 76 10.92 -3.06 11.32
C GLN A 76 10.30 -2.06 12.31
N GLN A 77 9.08 -1.58 12.06
CA GLN A 77 8.25 -0.83 13.01
C GLN A 77 7.24 -1.75 13.71
#